data_AF-A0A2E4ITB8-F1
#
_entry.id   AF-A0A2E4ITB8-F1
#
_cell.length_a   1.000
_cell.length_b   1.000
_cell.length_c   1.000
_cell.angle_alpha   90.00
_cell.angle_beta   90.00
_cell.angle_gamma   90.00
#
_symmetry.space_group_name_H-M   'P 1'
#
loop_
_entity.id
_entity.type
_entity.pdbx_description
1 polymer ?
#
loop_
_entity_poly.entity_id
_entity_poly.type
_entity_poly.pdbx_seq_one_letter_code
_entity_poly.pdbx_strand_id
1 'polypeptide(L)'
;MLNTYSSLDVLYHDIKHHLQENRYQINPYREIQYGIQFLISKDSHSEVLRIYKSKKGIKLDFSQIKSDTFLLALQSDLQLFLTPLQLSETKRSAMENDVTKLSSKNDDPDDLIGVDESGKGDYFGPLVIAAVRVTPDVLPELEGLGIADSKQLSDSMIANLATLIQKKCQHAVMIMANASYNTVYEKFKNLNQLLAWAHMKVIEDTLKQGHCSHALCDQFGNASLLKNSLRTKDLNITLLQRPKAESNFSVACASIVARHHFVDSIKKISESYKLPFPKGASKHVTQFAYDFIKKHGVDDLDLVAKKHFVITKQILEKLEKESG
;
A
#
# COMPACT_ATOMS: atom_id res chain seq x y z
N MET A 1 -18.92 -9.54 4.59
CA MET A 1 -19.92 -10.62 4.73
C MET A 1 -19.21 -11.96 4.50
N LEU A 2 -19.27 -12.86 5.49
CA LEU A 2 -18.57 -14.16 5.57
C LEU A 2 -19.22 -15.23 4.68
N ASN A 3 -19.16 -15.06 3.36
CA ASN A 3 -19.80 -15.97 2.39
C ASN A 3 -18.92 -17.13 1.91
N THR A 4 -17.74 -17.34 2.51
CA THR A 4 -16.79 -18.40 2.10
C THR A 4 -16.91 -19.71 2.89
N TYR A 5 -17.70 -19.77 3.97
CA TYR A 5 -17.81 -20.98 4.81
C TYR A 5 -19.09 -21.79 4.50
N SER A 6 -18.93 -23.07 4.16
CA SER A 6 -20.04 -23.99 3.85
C SER A 6 -20.68 -24.63 5.09
N SER A 7 -19.93 -24.87 6.17
CA SER A 7 -20.41 -25.44 7.45
C SER A 7 -20.10 -24.55 8.66
N LEU A 8 -21.02 -24.50 9.63
CA LEU A 8 -20.83 -23.82 10.92
C LEU A 8 -19.73 -24.48 11.76
N ASP A 9 -19.52 -25.79 11.58
CA ASP A 9 -18.46 -26.54 12.25
C ASP A 9 -17.06 -26.06 11.86
N VAL A 10 -16.83 -25.88 10.56
CA VAL A 10 -15.53 -25.41 10.05
C VAL A 10 -15.24 -24.02 10.62
N LEU A 11 -16.23 -23.13 10.54
CA LEU A 11 -16.12 -21.79 11.09
C LEU A 11 -15.86 -21.78 12.61
N TYR A 12 -16.50 -22.67 13.36
CA TYR A 12 -16.25 -22.82 14.79
C TYR A 12 -14.82 -23.24 15.08
N HIS A 13 -14.28 -24.23 14.35
CA HIS A 13 -12.92 -24.71 14.56
C HIS A 13 -11.87 -23.64 14.23
N ASP A 14 -12.10 -22.87 13.17
CA ASP A 14 -11.20 -21.78 12.79
C ASP A 14 -11.22 -20.63 13.82
N ILE A 15 -12.42 -20.23 14.27
CA ILE A 15 -12.57 -19.23 15.36
C ILE A 15 -11.92 -19.74 16.65
N LYS A 16 -12.12 -21.02 16.97
CA LYS A 16 -11.56 -21.64 18.16
C LYS A 16 -10.02 -21.61 18.12
N HIS A 17 -9.42 -22.05 17.02
CA HIS A 17 -7.97 -22.05 16.86
C HIS A 17 -7.39 -20.64 17.02
N HIS A 18 -7.97 -19.68 16.31
CA HIS A 18 -7.53 -18.28 16.33
C HIS A 18 -7.65 -17.63 17.72
N LEU A 19 -8.76 -17.88 18.43
CA LEU A 19 -8.92 -17.37 19.79
C LEU A 19 -7.98 -18.06 20.78
N GLN A 20 -7.67 -19.34 20.60
CA GLN A 20 -6.70 -20.05 21.44
C GLN A 20 -5.27 -19.48 21.29
N GLU A 21 -4.86 -19.10 20.08
CA GLU A 21 -3.59 -18.38 19.86
C GLU A 21 -3.53 -17.04 20.62
N ASN A 22 -4.68 -16.38 20.78
CA ASN A 22 -4.85 -15.15 21.57
C ASN A 22 -5.18 -15.40 23.05
N ARG A 23 -4.85 -16.61 23.55
CA ARG A 23 -4.96 -17.05 24.95
C ARG A 23 -6.39 -17.14 25.51
N TYR A 24 -7.40 -17.28 24.67
CA TYR A 24 -8.75 -17.63 25.12
C TYR A 24 -8.88 -19.14 25.32
N GLN A 25 -9.69 -19.55 26.29
CA GLN A 25 -10.19 -20.91 26.41
C GLN A 25 -11.59 -20.99 25.79
N ILE A 26 -11.77 -21.93 24.87
CA ILE A 26 -12.99 -22.09 24.09
C ILE A 26 -13.59 -23.46 24.37
N ASN A 27 -14.78 -23.47 24.96
CA ASN A 27 -15.50 -24.71 25.25
C ASN A 27 -16.14 -25.30 23.98
N PRO A 28 -16.44 -26.62 23.97
CA PRO A 28 -17.28 -27.23 22.94
C PRO A 28 -18.59 -26.46 22.76
N TYR A 29 -19.04 -26.32 21.52
CA TYR A 29 -20.31 -25.66 21.24
C TYR A 29 -21.52 -26.56 21.52
N ARG A 30 -22.67 -25.92 21.68
CA ARG A 30 -24.00 -26.56 21.65
C ARG A 30 -24.81 -25.96 20.52
N GLU A 31 -25.60 -26.78 19.86
CA GLU A 31 -26.52 -26.30 18.82
C GLU A 31 -27.66 -25.49 19.43
N ILE A 32 -28.07 -24.45 18.71
CA ILE A 32 -29.23 -23.60 19.02
C ILE A 32 -30.04 -23.37 17.75
N GLN A 33 -31.24 -22.80 17.88
CA GLN A 33 -32.09 -22.55 16.72
C GLN A 33 -31.36 -21.69 15.68
N TYR A 34 -31.12 -22.26 14.49
CA TYR A 34 -30.40 -21.62 13.38
C TYR A 34 -28.93 -21.27 13.65
N GLY A 35 -28.26 -21.93 14.62
CA GLY A 35 -26.89 -21.59 14.98
C GLY A 35 -26.22 -22.51 15.99
N ILE A 36 -25.07 -22.05 16.49
CA ILE A 36 -24.32 -22.68 17.57
C ILE A 36 -23.95 -21.64 18.62
N GLN A 37 -23.77 -22.07 19.87
CA GLN A 37 -23.27 -21.23 20.96
C GLN A 37 -22.19 -21.93 21.77
N PHE A 38 -21.21 -21.19 22.25
CA PHE A 38 -20.12 -21.72 23.08
C PHE A 38 -19.64 -20.67 24.08
N LEU A 39 -19.03 -21.16 25.17
CA LEU A 39 -18.42 -20.32 26.19
C LEU A 39 -16.99 -19.97 25.78
N ILE A 40 -16.65 -18.70 25.95
CA ILE A 40 -15.32 -18.13 25.73
C ILE A 40 -14.84 -17.56 27.05
N SER A 41 -13.62 -17.94 27.45
CA SER A 41 -13.02 -17.49 28.70
C SER A 41 -11.64 -16.89 28.45
N LYS A 42 -11.31 -15.79 29.13
CA LYS A 42 -9.95 -15.22 29.18
C LYS A 42 -9.70 -14.74 30.60
N ASP A 43 -8.57 -15.15 31.16
CA ASP A 43 -8.25 -14.96 32.57
C ASP A 43 -9.40 -15.50 33.47
N SER A 44 -9.96 -14.67 34.36
CA SER A 44 -11.05 -15.05 35.27
C SER A 44 -12.46 -14.71 34.76
N HIS A 45 -12.61 -14.29 33.50
CA HIS A 45 -13.89 -13.83 32.95
C HIS A 45 -14.37 -14.74 31.82
N SER A 46 -15.66 -15.07 31.80
CA SER A 46 -16.25 -16.03 30.85
C SER A 46 -17.60 -15.55 30.35
N GLU A 47 -17.77 -15.50 29.02
CA GLU A 47 -18.99 -15.03 28.37
C GLU A 47 -19.38 -15.92 27.17
N VAL A 48 -20.61 -15.81 26.70
CA VAL A 48 -21.15 -16.67 25.63
C VAL A 48 -21.10 -15.95 24.28
N LEU A 49 -20.57 -16.63 23.26
CA LEU A 49 -20.65 -16.19 21.86
C LEU A 49 -21.59 -17.10 21.07
N ARG A 50 -22.35 -16.51 20.15
CA ARG A 50 -23.26 -17.24 19.26
C ARG A 50 -22.92 -17.00 17.79
N ILE A 51 -23.15 -18.02 16.97
CA ILE A 51 -23.01 -17.95 15.51
C ILE A 51 -24.33 -18.40 14.88
N TYR A 52 -24.92 -17.55 14.05
CA TYR A 52 -26.16 -17.85 13.32
C TYR A 52 -25.89 -18.00 11.83
N LYS A 53 -26.54 -18.98 11.19
CA LYS A 53 -26.57 -19.14 9.73
C LYS A 53 -27.96 -18.80 9.21
N SER A 54 -28.03 -17.81 8.32
CA SER A 54 -29.28 -17.38 7.68
C SER A 54 -29.17 -17.46 6.15
N LYS A 55 -30.28 -17.23 5.45
CA LYS A 55 -30.29 -17.10 3.97
C LYS A 55 -29.39 -15.97 3.45
N LYS A 56 -29.05 -14.98 4.30
CA LYS A 56 -28.18 -13.85 3.95
C LYS A 56 -26.70 -14.11 4.29
N GLY A 57 -26.36 -15.30 4.79
CA GLY A 57 -25.01 -15.67 5.21
C GLY A 57 -24.90 -15.91 6.72
N ILE A 58 -23.66 -16.12 7.16
CA ILE A 58 -23.30 -16.40 8.55
C ILE A 58 -23.00 -15.09 9.31
N LYS A 59 -23.47 -14.99 10.55
CA LYS A 59 -23.30 -13.82 11.43
C LYS A 59 -22.86 -14.25 12.83
N LEU A 60 -21.89 -13.55 13.39
CA LEU A 60 -21.58 -13.61 14.83
C LEU A 60 -22.52 -12.69 15.61
N ASP A 61 -23.04 -13.21 16.72
CA ASP A 61 -23.89 -12.48 17.65
C ASP A 61 -23.20 -12.35 19.02
N PHE A 62 -22.87 -11.11 19.38
CA PHE A 62 -22.22 -10.73 20.62
C PHE A 62 -23.21 -10.29 21.70
N SER A 63 -24.53 -10.41 21.49
CA SER A 63 -25.57 -9.92 22.40
C SER A 63 -25.51 -10.47 23.83
N GLN A 64 -24.82 -11.59 24.04
CA GLN A 64 -24.67 -12.22 25.36
C GLN A 64 -23.39 -11.81 26.08
N ILE A 65 -22.57 -10.94 25.49
CA ILE A 65 -21.36 -10.40 26.11
C ILE A 65 -21.72 -9.08 26.79
N LYS A 66 -21.64 -9.06 28.12
CA LYS A 66 -22.06 -7.96 28.99
C LYS A 66 -20.93 -7.02 29.34
N SER A 67 -19.68 -7.50 29.37
CA SER A 67 -18.53 -6.65 29.65
C SER A 67 -18.07 -5.94 28.38
N ASP A 68 -18.15 -4.61 28.38
CA ASP A 68 -17.70 -3.79 27.24
C ASP A 68 -16.21 -3.97 26.96
N THR A 69 -15.38 -4.10 28.00
CA THR A 69 -13.93 -4.34 27.86
C THR A 69 -13.65 -5.71 27.25
N PHE A 70 -14.38 -6.74 27.68
CA PHE A 70 -14.25 -8.08 27.10
C PHE A 70 -14.76 -8.14 25.66
N LEU A 71 -15.89 -7.46 25.38
CA LEU A 71 -16.47 -7.36 24.04
C LEU A 71 -15.50 -6.68 23.07
N LEU A 72 -14.90 -5.56 23.46
CA LEU A 72 -13.92 -4.84 22.62
C LEU A 72 -12.67 -5.67 22.35
N ALA A 73 -12.14 -6.36 23.36
CA ALA A 73 -10.99 -7.26 23.19
C ALA A 73 -11.33 -8.43 22.25
N LEU A 74 -12.47 -9.09 22.46
CA LEU A 74 -12.90 -10.21 21.63
C LEU A 74 -13.20 -9.79 20.19
N GLN A 75 -13.81 -8.62 19.98
CA GLN A 75 -14.08 -8.09 18.64
C GLN A 75 -12.78 -7.77 17.90
N SER A 76 -11.80 -7.18 18.58
CA SER A 76 -10.48 -6.90 18.00
C SER A 76 -9.74 -8.18 17.63
N ASP A 77 -9.70 -9.15 18.54
CA ASP A 77 -9.03 -10.42 18.31
C ASP A 77 -9.71 -11.20 17.16
N LEU A 78 -11.03 -11.06 16.97
CA LEU A 78 -11.77 -11.64 15.83
C LEU A 78 -11.75 -10.76 14.56
N GLN A 79 -11.28 -9.52 14.61
CA GLN A 79 -11.33 -8.55 13.50
C GLN A 79 -10.47 -8.97 12.30
N LEU A 80 -9.35 -9.65 12.58
CA LEU A 80 -8.48 -10.29 11.57
C LEU A 80 -9.15 -11.48 10.86
N PHE A 81 -10.14 -12.12 11.50
CA PHE A 81 -10.79 -13.33 11.02
C PHE A 81 -12.08 -13.03 10.21
N LEU A 82 -12.77 -11.92 10.51
CA LEU A 82 -14.07 -11.56 9.89
C LEU A 82 -13.99 -10.64 8.67
N THR A 83 -12.76 -10.26 8.31
CA THR A 83 -12.43 -9.35 7.22
C THR A 83 -11.21 -9.93 6.49
N PRO A 84 -11.28 -10.28 5.18
CA PRO A 84 -10.05 -10.50 4.43
C PRO A 84 -9.31 -9.18 4.44
N LEU A 85 -8.20 -9.13 5.17
CA LEU A 85 -7.40 -7.94 5.45
C LEU A 85 -8.18 -6.82 6.15
N GLN A 86 -8.19 -6.84 7.48
CA GLN A 86 -8.14 -5.60 8.26
C GLN A 86 -7.57 -5.87 9.66
N LEU A 87 -6.25 -5.69 9.74
CA LEU A 87 -5.53 -5.21 10.92
C LEU A 87 -6.27 -3.94 11.42
N SER A 88 -6.51 -3.65 12.69
CA SER A 88 -5.92 -4.05 13.97
C SER A 88 -6.77 -3.38 15.07
N GLU A 89 -6.69 -3.79 16.34
CA GLU A 89 -6.30 -2.88 17.44
C GLU A 89 -6.21 -3.57 18.82
N THR A 90 -5.05 -3.60 19.47
CA THR A 90 -5.01 -3.09 20.84
C THR A 90 -3.66 -2.52 21.25
N LYS A 91 -3.77 -1.47 22.06
CA LYS A 91 -2.76 -0.52 22.53
C LYS A 91 -1.71 -1.16 23.44
N ARG A 92 -0.45 -0.75 23.26
CA ARG A 92 0.48 -0.44 24.36
C ARG A 92 1.05 0.97 24.17
N SER A 93 1.37 1.57 25.30
CA SER A 93 1.50 3.00 25.58
C SER A 93 2.81 3.64 25.14
N ALA A 94 2.72 4.94 24.85
CA ALA A 94 3.74 5.98 24.93
C ALA A 94 4.88 5.99 23.89
N MET A 95 4.53 6.40 22.66
CA MET A 95 5.11 7.57 21.99
C MET A 95 4.09 8.03 20.93
N GLU A 96 3.77 9.32 20.83
CA GLU A 96 2.78 9.86 19.90
C GLU A 96 3.28 9.75 18.43
N ASN A 97 3.10 8.60 17.80
CA ASN A 97 3.23 8.45 16.35
C ASN A 97 1.95 8.95 15.68
N ASP A 98 1.80 10.27 15.62
CA ASP A 98 0.70 10.91 14.91
C ASP A 98 1.03 11.16 13.44
N VAL A 99 0.05 10.92 12.56
CA VAL A 99 0.13 11.42 11.20
C VAL A 99 -0.23 12.89 11.25
N THR A 100 0.77 13.77 11.30
CA THR A 100 0.56 15.21 11.42
C THR A 100 0.42 15.81 10.03
N LYS A 101 -0.72 16.47 9.78
CA LYS A 101 -0.89 17.32 8.60
C LYS A 101 -0.22 18.65 8.87
N LEU A 102 0.79 18.99 8.08
CA LEU A 102 1.45 20.30 8.14
C LEU A 102 0.76 21.27 7.16
N SER A 103 0.59 22.51 7.59
CA SER A 103 -0.08 23.56 6.80
C SER A 103 0.92 24.40 5.99
N SER A 104 2.21 24.40 6.32
CA SER A 104 3.21 25.25 5.67
C SER A 104 4.59 24.56 5.50
N LYS A 105 5.46 25.16 4.66
CA LYS A 105 6.84 24.70 4.43
C LYS A 105 7.75 24.92 5.65
N ASN A 106 7.41 25.87 6.53
CA ASN A 106 8.25 26.24 7.68
C ASN A 106 8.15 25.25 8.85
N ASP A 107 7.28 24.25 8.74
CA ASP A 107 7.04 23.24 9.78
C ASP A 107 7.73 21.90 9.47
N ASP A 108 8.48 21.80 8.37
CA ASP A 108 9.23 20.59 8.02
C ASP A 108 10.39 20.41 9.03
N PRO A 109 10.55 19.22 9.64
CA PRO A 109 11.73 18.93 10.47
C PRO A 109 13.04 19.03 9.68
N ASP A 110 14.12 19.44 10.36
CA ASP A 110 15.46 19.58 9.76
C ASP A 110 16.00 18.23 9.21
N ASP A 111 15.63 17.13 9.86
CA ASP A 111 16.02 15.77 9.47
C ASP A 111 14.78 14.90 9.29
N LEU A 112 14.55 14.48 8.05
CA LEU A 112 13.43 13.66 7.65
C LEU A 112 13.75 12.79 6.42
N ILE A 113 13.02 11.68 6.30
CA ILE A 113 12.95 10.87 5.08
C ILE A 113 11.91 11.48 4.15
N GLY A 114 12.30 11.91 2.96
CA GLY A 114 11.38 12.28 1.90
C GLY A 114 10.94 11.06 1.10
N VAL A 115 9.66 11.01 0.70
CA VAL A 115 9.09 9.89 -0.05
C VAL A 115 8.26 10.40 -1.21
N ASP A 116 8.47 9.83 -2.40
CA ASP A 116 7.73 10.16 -3.61
C ASP A 116 7.61 8.95 -4.56
N GLU A 117 6.69 9.04 -5.52
CA GLU A 117 6.41 8.00 -6.50
C GLU A 117 6.53 8.47 -7.96
N SER A 118 6.80 7.51 -8.86
CA SER A 118 6.77 7.73 -10.31
C SER A 118 6.07 6.58 -11.03
N GLY A 119 5.40 6.89 -12.14
CA GLY A 119 4.67 5.89 -12.93
C GLY A 119 3.21 5.64 -12.52
N LYS A 120 2.70 6.33 -11.49
CA LYS A 120 1.30 6.20 -11.01
C LYS A 120 0.26 6.51 -12.08
N GLY A 121 0.50 7.54 -12.90
CA GLY A 121 -0.41 7.99 -13.96
C GLY A 121 -0.11 7.39 -15.33
N ASP A 122 0.90 6.52 -15.43
CA ASP A 122 1.38 5.95 -16.68
C ASP A 122 0.76 4.56 -16.89
N TYR A 123 0.11 4.36 -18.04
CA TYR A 123 -0.50 3.09 -18.38
C TYR A 123 0.56 1.99 -18.54
N PHE A 124 1.65 2.31 -19.23
CA PHE A 124 2.78 1.42 -19.41
C PHE A 124 3.85 1.62 -18.34
N GLY A 125 4.62 0.55 -18.10
CA GLY A 125 5.75 0.56 -17.16
C GLY A 125 5.33 0.41 -15.70
N PRO A 126 6.33 0.36 -14.80
CA PRO A 126 6.12 0.02 -13.40
C PRO A 126 5.46 1.15 -12.62
N LEU A 127 5.13 0.86 -11.37
CA LEU A 127 4.99 1.87 -10.32
C LEU A 127 6.29 1.83 -9.48
N VAL A 128 6.94 2.97 -9.33
CA VAL A 128 8.19 3.10 -8.56
C VAL A 128 7.96 4.03 -7.39
N ILE A 129 8.39 3.60 -6.20
CA ILE A 129 8.35 4.42 -4.98
C ILE A 129 9.79 4.51 -4.48
N ALA A 130 10.21 5.70 -4.09
CA ALA A 130 11.51 5.91 -3.47
C ALA A 130 11.36 6.67 -2.15
N ALA A 131 12.23 6.34 -1.20
CA ALA A 131 12.45 7.08 0.01
C ALA A 131 13.92 7.49 0.08
N VAL A 132 14.19 8.75 0.44
CA VAL A 132 15.55 9.30 0.56
C VAL A 132 15.62 10.17 1.80
N ARG A 133 16.66 10.01 2.60
CA ARG A 133 17.00 10.92 3.70
C ARG A 133 18.29 11.66 3.35
N VAL A 134 18.20 12.98 3.26
CA VAL A 134 19.37 13.85 3.13
C VAL A 134 19.72 14.36 4.52
N THR A 135 20.87 13.95 5.03
CA THR A 135 21.37 14.42 6.33
C THR A 135 22.08 15.76 6.20
N PRO A 136 22.19 16.57 7.28
CA PRO A 136 22.82 17.89 7.23
C PRO A 136 24.26 17.90 6.72
N ASP A 137 25.01 16.82 6.90
CA ASP A 137 26.39 16.67 6.40
C ASP A 137 26.46 16.41 4.89
N VAL A 138 25.41 15.81 4.30
CA VAL A 138 25.32 15.52 2.86
C VAL A 138 24.67 16.65 2.08
N LEU A 139 23.80 17.44 2.73
CA LEU A 139 23.05 18.53 2.10
C LEU A 139 23.95 19.49 1.26
N PRO A 140 25.10 19.98 1.75
CA PRO A 140 25.97 20.88 0.98
C PRO A 140 26.56 20.27 -0.29
N GLU A 141 26.66 18.94 -0.39
CA GLU A 141 27.16 18.25 -1.59
C GLU A 141 26.10 18.16 -2.70
N LEU A 142 24.81 18.27 -2.34
CA LEU A 142 23.69 18.14 -3.26
C LEU A 142 23.03 19.48 -3.58
N GLU A 143 23.17 20.47 -2.69
CA GLU A 143 22.71 21.83 -2.92
C GLU A 143 23.35 22.44 -4.17
N GLY A 144 22.58 23.23 -4.91
CA GLY A 144 23.03 23.87 -6.15
C GLY A 144 23.02 22.97 -7.40
N LEU A 145 22.73 21.66 -7.28
CA LEU A 145 22.68 20.73 -8.42
C LEU A 145 21.34 20.75 -9.20
N GLY A 146 20.43 21.69 -8.92
CA GLY A 146 19.15 21.82 -9.62
C GLY A 146 18.10 20.76 -9.26
N ILE A 147 18.25 20.08 -8.12
CA ILE A 147 17.33 19.00 -7.67
C ILE A 147 15.88 19.48 -7.51
N ALA A 148 15.68 20.72 -7.05
CA ALA A 148 14.35 21.29 -6.81
C ALA A 148 13.53 21.50 -8.10
N ASP A 149 14.17 21.60 -9.27
CA ASP A 149 13.53 21.83 -10.57
C ASP A 149 13.37 20.53 -11.36
N SER A 150 13.21 19.38 -10.69
CA SER A 150 13.23 18.04 -11.27
C SER A 150 12.30 17.83 -12.48
N LYS A 151 11.19 18.58 -12.55
CA LYS A 151 10.23 18.55 -13.67
C LYS A 151 10.79 19.13 -14.98
N GLN A 152 11.85 19.93 -14.93
CA GLN A 152 12.53 20.54 -16.08
C GLN A 152 13.82 19.79 -16.48
N LEU A 153 14.24 18.79 -15.71
CA LEU A 153 15.47 18.06 -15.96
C LEU A 153 15.31 17.04 -17.09
N SER A 154 16.36 16.86 -17.89
CA SER A 154 16.43 15.80 -18.88
C SER A 154 16.57 14.43 -18.22
N ASP A 155 16.17 13.36 -18.92
CA ASP A 155 16.32 11.99 -18.43
C ASP A 155 17.80 11.63 -18.13
N SER A 156 18.76 12.22 -18.85
CA SER A 156 20.20 12.07 -18.57
C SER A 156 20.65 12.77 -17.29
N MET A 157 20.17 13.99 -17.02
CA MET A 157 20.45 14.70 -15.78
C MET A 157 19.84 13.97 -14.58
N ILE A 158 18.60 13.47 -14.72
CA ILE A 158 17.94 12.66 -13.70
C ILE A 158 18.74 11.41 -13.37
N ALA A 159 19.29 10.70 -14.37
CA ALA A 159 20.11 9.52 -14.13
C ALA A 159 21.40 9.84 -13.36
N ASN A 160 22.08 10.93 -13.73
CA ASN A 160 23.30 11.37 -13.04
C ASN A 160 23.01 11.76 -11.58
N LEU A 161 21.96 12.56 -11.35
CA LEU A 161 21.56 12.98 -10.01
C LEU A 161 21.09 11.80 -9.16
N ALA A 162 20.28 10.89 -9.71
CA ALA A 162 19.84 9.70 -8.99
C ALA A 162 21.02 8.83 -8.55
N THR A 163 22.03 8.65 -9.41
CA THR A 163 23.26 7.92 -9.07
C THR A 163 24.01 8.60 -7.93
N LEU A 164 24.14 9.92 -7.96
CA LEU A 164 24.81 10.68 -6.91
C LEU A 164 24.06 10.61 -5.57
N ILE A 165 22.74 10.83 -5.60
CA ILE A 165 21.86 10.75 -4.43
C ILE A 165 21.97 9.36 -3.79
N GLN A 166 21.85 8.28 -4.57
CA GLN A 166 21.92 6.92 -4.05
C GLN A 166 23.30 6.57 -3.49
N LYS A 167 24.37 7.19 -4.01
CA LYS A 167 25.73 7.01 -3.49
C LYS A 167 25.95 7.71 -2.14
N LYS A 168 25.24 8.81 -1.89
CA LYS A 168 25.50 9.73 -0.77
C LYS A 168 24.45 9.67 0.34
N CYS A 169 23.23 9.26 0.03
CA CYS A 169 22.10 9.31 0.95
C CYS A 169 21.61 7.91 1.33
N GLN A 170 21.05 7.80 2.54
CA GLN A 170 20.22 6.66 2.92
C GLN A 170 18.97 6.65 2.05
N HIS A 171 18.68 5.52 1.42
CA HIS A 171 17.57 5.43 0.49
C HIS A 171 17.03 4.01 0.34
N ALA A 172 15.78 3.90 -0.05
CA ALA A 172 15.20 2.65 -0.52
C ALA A 172 14.34 2.89 -1.75
N VAL A 173 14.31 1.91 -2.65
CA VAL A 173 13.50 1.95 -3.86
C VAL A 173 12.70 0.67 -3.98
N MET A 174 11.39 0.80 -4.19
CA MET A 174 10.52 -0.29 -4.58
C MET A 174 10.09 -0.11 -6.03
N ILE A 175 10.42 -1.09 -6.88
CA ILE A 175 9.98 -1.14 -8.27
C ILE A 175 8.93 -2.25 -8.39
N MET A 176 7.68 -1.87 -8.59
CA MET A 176 6.61 -2.83 -8.93
C MET A 176 6.48 -2.92 -10.45
N ALA A 177 7.17 -3.88 -11.05
CA ALA A 177 6.96 -4.27 -12.45
C ALA A 177 5.49 -4.64 -12.72
N ASN A 178 5.03 -4.51 -13.96
CA ASN A 178 3.60 -4.58 -14.30
C ASN A 178 2.90 -5.87 -13.84
N ALA A 179 3.55 -7.03 -13.97
CA ALA A 179 2.97 -8.31 -13.51
C ALA A 179 2.74 -8.31 -11.98
N SER A 180 3.75 -7.89 -11.22
CA SER A 180 3.66 -7.73 -9.76
C SER A 180 2.64 -6.66 -9.39
N TYR A 181 2.62 -5.54 -10.10
CA TYR A 181 1.69 -4.45 -9.89
C TYR A 181 0.24 -4.91 -10.09
N ASN A 182 -0.07 -5.60 -11.19
CA ASN A 182 -1.42 -6.10 -11.47
C ASN A 182 -1.87 -7.10 -10.40
N THR A 183 -0.97 -8.00 -9.98
CA THR A 183 -1.24 -8.96 -8.90
C THR A 183 -1.53 -8.27 -7.56
N VAL A 184 -0.72 -7.26 -7.21
CA VAL A 184 -0.88 -6.51 -5.96
C VAL A 184 -2.12 -5.63 -6.02
N TYR A 185 -2.36 -4.95 -7.14
CA TYR A 185 -3.53 -4.12 -7.34
C TYR A 185 -4.82 -4.92 -7.19
N GLU A 186 -4.89 -6.15 -7.68
CA GLU A 186 -6.10 -6.98 -7.57
C GLU A 186 -6.43 -7.35 -6.10
N LYS A 187 -5.43 -7.36 -5.21
CA LYS A 187 -5.63 -7.57 -3.76
C LYS A 187 -6.15 -6.32 -3.08
N PHE A 188 -5.65 -5.13 -3.45
CA PHE A 188 -6.05 -3.86 -2.83
C PHE A 188 -7.33 -3.28 -3.44
N LYS A 189 -7.49 -3.39 -4.76
CA LYS A 189 -8.51 -2.73 -5.60
C LYS A 189 -8.66 -1.22 -5.36
N ASN A 190 -7.63 -0.61 -4.78
CA ASN A 190 -7.58 0.79 -4.43
C ASN A 190 -6.13 1.27 -4.51
N LEU A 191 -5.85 2.16 -5.47
CA LEU A 191 -4.51 2.68 -5.72
C LEU A 191 -3.92 3.41 -4.51
N ASN A 192 -4.73 4.17 -3.77
CA ASN A 192 -4.25 4.93 -2.62
C ASN A 192 -3.86 4.03 -1.45
N GLN A 193 -4.53 2.88 -1.27
CA GLN A 193 -4.14 1.87 -0.28
C GLN A 193 -2.83 1.18 -0.68
N LEU A 194 -2.67 0.84 -1.96
CA LEU A 194 -1.43 0.28 -2.50
C LEU A 194 -0.26 1.26 -2.31
N LEU A 195 -0.46 2.54 -2.63
CA LEU A 195 0.54 3.58 -2.42
C LEU A 195 0.90 3.74 -0.93
N ALA A 196 -0.09 3.80 -0.04
CA ALA A 196 0.16 3.88 1.40
C ALA A 196 1.03 2.72 1.89
N TRP A 197 0.73 1.49 1.47
CA TRP A 197 1.54 0.31 1.79
C TRP A 197 2.97 0.41 1.22
N ALA A 198 3.11 0.81 -0.05
CA ALA A 198 4.41 0.88 -0.71
C ALA A 198 5.31 1.98 -0.12
N HIS A 199 4.74 3.15 0.20
CA HIS A 199 5.45 4.26 0.87
C HIS A 199 5.95 3.80 2.23
N MET A 200 5.11 3.11 3.03
CA MET A 200 5.54 2.57 4.31
C MET A 200 6.68 1.57 4.18
N LYS A 201 6.64 0.73 3.14
CA LYS A 201 7.67 -0.27 2.92
C LYS A 201 9.02 0.35 2.58
N VAL A 202 9.07 1.38 1.73
CA VAL A 202 10.35 2.07 1.45
C VAL A 202 10.85 2.89 2.64
N ILE A 203 9.96 3.45 3.47
CA ILE A 203 10.36 4.10 4.73
C ILE A 203 11.01 3.09 5.67
N GLU A 204 10.36 1.94 5.89
CA GLU A 204 10.89 0.83 6.70
C GLU A 204 12.28 0.40 6.21
N ASP A 205 12.44 0.20 4.89
CA ASP A 205 13.72 -0.24 4.33
C ASP A 205 14.80 0.85 4.39
N THR A 206 14.43 2.13 4.38
CA THR A 206 15.35 3.25 4.61
C THR A 206 15.80 3.31 6.08
N LEU A 207 14.88 3.10 7.03
CA LEU A 207 15.18 3.11 8.47
C LEU A 207 16.16 2.00 8.90
N LYS A 208 16.31 0.93 8.12
CA LYS A 208 17.33 -0.10 8.36
C LYS A 208 18.76 0.42 8.18
N GLN A 209 18.94 1.54 7.49
CA GLN A 209 20.24 2.17 7.23
C GLN A 209 20.59 3.25 8.26
N GLY A 210 19.63 3.65 9.10
CA GLY A 210 19.84 4.63 10.15
C GLY A 210 18.53 5.13 10.77
N HIS A 211 18.60 5.57 12.02
CA HIS A 211 17.44 6.10 12.74
C HIS A 211 17.05 7.49 12.22
N CYS A 212 15.76 7.71 11.97
CA CYS A 212 15.16 9.00 11.64
C CYS A 212 13.75 9.06 12.25
N SER A 213 13.39 10.21 12.84
CA SER A 213 12.13 10.36 13.58
C SER A 213 10.97 10.80 12.70
N HIS A 214 11.22 11.29 11.48
CA HIS A 214 10.20 11.89 10.62
C HIS A 214 10.29 11.36 9.19
N ALA A 215 9.15 11.15 8.55
CA ALA A 215 9.07 10.99 7.11
C ALA A 215 8.01 11.90 6.52
N LEU A 216 8.27 12.49 5.36
CA LEU A 216 7.40 13.41 4.66
C LEU A 216 7.04 12.85 3.27
N CYS A 217 5.76 12.84 2.93
CA CYS A 217 5.29 12.51 1.58
C CYS A 217 4.29 13.54 1.05
N ASP A 218 4.13 13.62 -0.28
CA ASP A 218 3.06 14.41 -0.88
C ASP A 218 1.69 13.81 -0.54
N GLN A 219 0.67 14.66 -0.50
CA GLN A 219 -0.66 14.24 -0.07
C GLN A 219 -1.41 13.51 -1.20
N PHE A 220 -1.36 12.17 -1.21
CA PHE A 220 -2.10 11.34 -2.19
C PHE A 220 -3.37 10.67 -1.63
N GLY A 221 -3.66 10.80 -0.34
CA GLY A 221 -4.79 10.13 0.31
C GLY A 221 -5.23 10.73 1.65
N ASN A 222 -6.17 10.07 2.31
CA ASN A 222 -6.59 10.43 3.66
C ASN A 222 -5.50 10.01 4.67
N ALA A 223 -5.18 10.87 5.64
CA ALA A 223 -4.21 10.61 6.70
C ALA A 223 -4.49 9.30 7.47
N SER A 224 -5.75 8.88 7.56
CA SER A 224 -6.13 7.59 8.16
C SER A 224 -5.52 6.37 7.44
N LEU A 225 -5.32 6.43 6.11
CA LEU A 225 -4.71 5.34 5.35
C LEU A 225 -3.25 5.13 5.70
N LEU A 226 -2.50 6.25 5.81
CA LEU A 226 -1.11 6.22 6.24
C LEU A 226 -0.99 5.83 7.71
N LYS A 227 -1.88 6.33 8.57
CA LYS A 227 -1.91 5.99 10.01
C LYS A 227 -2.14 4.50 10.24
N ASN A 228 -3.08 3.91 9.49
CA ASN A 228 -3.34 2.48 9.55
C ASN A 228 -2.12 1.68 9.05
N SER A 229 -1.51 2.10 7.95
CA SER A 229 -0.30 1.44 7.40
C SER A 229 0.89 1.52 8.37
N LEU A 230 1.10 2.66 9.03
CA LEU A 230 2.13 2.86 10.05
C LEU A 230 1.94 1.95 11.26
N ARG A 231 0.71 1.92 11.78
CA ARG A 231 0.33 1.07 12.94
C ARG A 231 0.60 -0.41 12.68
N THR A 232 0.47 -0.87 11.43
CA THR A 232 0.73 -2.28 11.09
C THR A 232 2.21 -2.65 11.06
N LYS A 233 3.11 -1.67 11.08
CA LYS A 233 4.56 -1.86 10.90
C LYS A 233 5.38 -1.64 12.17
N ASP A 234 4.76 -1.18 13.26
CA ASP A 234 5.40 -0.83 14.54
C ASP A 234 6.67 0.02 14.36
N LEU A 235 6.61 0.98 13.43
CA LEU A 235 7.73 1.88 13.17
C LEU A 235 7.66 3.06 14.14
N ASN A 236 8.76 3.31 14.84
CA ASN A 236 8.93 4.48 15.69
C ASN A 236 9.29 5.71 14.84
N ILE A 237 8.35 6.16 14.01
CA ILE A 237 8.49 7.30 13.10
C ILE A 237 7.18 8.09 13.00
N THR A 238 7.29 9.42 12.97
CA THR A 238 6.18 10.34 12.72
C THR A 238 6.02 10.57 11.22
N LEU A 239 4.86 10.22 10.67
CA LEU A 239 4.56 10.47 9.26
C LEU A 239 3.93 11.86 9.09
N LEU A 240 4.49 12.62 8.18
CA LEU A 240 4.06 13.95 7.80
C LEU A 240 3.53 13.90 6.37
N GLN A 241 2.42 14.61 6.14
CA GLN A 241 1.88 14.80 4.79
C GLN A 241 1.49 16.27 4.60
N ARG A 242 1.88 16.84 3.47
CA ARG A 242 1.39 18.15 3.03
C ARG A 242 1.34 18.24 1.52
N PRO A 243 0.46 19.08 0.95
CA PRO A 243 0.51 19.40 -0.47
C PRO A 243 1.86 20.01 -0.83
N LYS A 244 2.32 19.75 -2.05
CA LYS A 244 3.58 20.31 -2.58
C LYS A 244 4.80 19.88 -1.75
N ALA A 245 4.78 18.66 -1.23
CA ALA A 245 5.89 18.14 -0.43
C ALA A 245 7.21 18.11 -1.22
N GLU A 246 7.17 18.10 -2.55
CA GLU A 246 8.37 18.19 -3.40
C GLU A 246 9.17 19.49 -3.21
N SER A 247 8.60 20.49 -2.55
CA SER A 247 9.36 21.69 -2.11
C SER A 247 10.36 21.41 -0.99
N ASN A 248 10.27 20.25 -0.34
CA ASN A 248 11.26 19.72 0.60
C ASN A 248 12.38 19.00 -0.17
N PHE A 249 13.62 19.22 0.24
CA PHE A 249 14.79 18.73 -0.49
C PHE A 249 14.90 17.20 -0.52
N SER A 250 14.61 16.52 0.60
CA SER A 250 14.61 15.04 0.66
C SER A 250 13.51 14.45 -0.23
N VAL A 251 12.33 15.08 -0.29
CA VAL A 251 11.22 14.64 -1.16
C VAL A 251 11.59 14.86 -2.63
N ALA A 252 12.20 15.99 -2.97
CA ALA A 252 12.71 16.24 -4.33
C ALA A 252 13.75 15.20 -4.76
N CYS A 253 14.66 14.81 -3.85
CA CYS A 253 15.62 13.73 -4.10
C CYS A 253 14.92 12.38 -4.34
N ALA A 254 13.92 12.04 -3.52
CA ALA A 254 13.11 10.84 -3.72
C ALA A 254 12.39 10.84 -5.08
N SER A 255 11.86 11.99 -5.50
CA SER A 255 11.24 12.18 -6.81
C SER A 255 12.19 11.86 -7.98
N ILE A 256 13.43 12.36 -7.90
CA ILE A 256 14.48 12.11 -8.90
C ILE A 256 14.81 10.62 -8.95
N VAL A 257 15.00 9.99 -7.79
CA VAL A 257 15.30 8.56 -7.71
C VAL A 257 14.17 7.71 -8.28
N ALA A 258 12.91 7.98 -7.90
CA ALA A 258 11.75 7.26 -8.42
C ALA A 258 11.62 7.43 -9.94
N ARG A 259 11.80 8.66 -10.44
CA ARG A 259 11.73 8.96 -11.87
C ARG A 259 12.83 8.27 -12.68
N HIS A 260 14.06 8.24 -12.18
CA HIS A 260 15.17 7.54 -12.82
C HIS A 260 14.82 6.07 -13.08
N HIS A 261 14.41 5.35 -12.04
CA HIS A 261 14.07 3.93 -12.13
C HIS A 261 12.83 3.68 -13.01
N PHE A 262 11.86 4.59 -13.03
CA PHE A 262 10.71 4.50 -13.92
C PHE A 262 11.12 4.62 -15.40
N VAL A 263 11.91 5.65 -15.73
CA VAL A 263 12.39 5.88 -17.11
C VAL A 263 13.28 4.73 -17.58
N ASP A 264 14.18 4.25 -16.73
CA ASP A 264 15.04 3.11 -17.05
C ASP A 264 14.23 1.83 -17.29
N SER A 265 13.18 1.61 -16.51
CA SER A 265 12.28 0.46 -16.71
C SER A 265 11.51 0.55 -18.03
N ILE A 266 11.00 1.73 -18.40
CA ILE A 266 10.36 1.95 -19.72
C ILE A 266 11.34 1.68 -20.86
N LYS A 267 12.60 2.11 -20.71
CA LYS A 267 13.66 1.85 -21.71
C LYS A 267 13.88 0.34 -21.88
N LYS A 268 14.01 -0.41 -20.79
CA LYS A 268 14.17 -1.88 -20.82
C LYS A 268 12.99 -2.61 -21.47
N ILE A 269 11.76 -2.17 -21.18
CA ILE A 269 10.55 -2.70 -21.85
C ILE A 269 10.61 -2.40 -23.35
N SER A 270 10.96 -1.16 -23.70
CA SER A 270 11.07 -0.71 -25.10
C SER A 270 12.11 -1.51 -25.89
N GLU A 271 13.26 -1.82 -25.27
CA GLU A 271 14.31 -2.65 -25.85
C GLU A 271 13.85 -4.11 -26.05
N SER A 272 13.17 -4.68 -25.06
CA SER A 272 12.68 -6.07 -25.09
C SER A 272 11.68 -6.32 -26.22
N TYR A 273 10.79 -5.35 -26.45
CA TYR A 273 9.76 -5.43 -27.50
C TYR A 273 10.16 -4.75 -28.81
N LYS A 274 11.29 -4.03 -28.85
CA LYS A 274 11.73 -3.18 -29.96
C LYS A 274 10.65 -2.17 -30.39
N LEU A 275 9.98 -1.56 -29.41
CA LEU A 275 8.91 -0.58 -29.61
C LEU A 275 9.10 0.60 -28.64
N PRO A 276 8.80 1.85 -29.06
CA PRO A 276 8.98 3.02 -28.20
C PRO A 276 7.76 3.21 -27.28
N PHE A 277 7.77 2.59 -26.08
CA PHE A 277 6.61 2.66 -25.18
C PHE A 277 6.33 4.10 -24.72
N PRO A 278 5.14 4.65 -25.00
CA PRO A 278 4.81 6.02 -24.63
C PRO A 278 4.47 6.11 -23.14
N LYS A 279 4.87 7.22 -22.52
CA LYS A 279 4.52 7.59 -21.14
C LYS A 279 3.12 8.22 -21.08
N GLY A 280 2.46 8.14 -19.92
CA GLY A 280 1.15 8.72 -19.62
C GLY A 280 -0.04 7.81 -19.96
N ALA A 281 -1.19 8.43 -20.19
CA ALA A 281 -2.47 7.76 -20.45
C ALA A 281 -3.32 8.51 -21.51
N SER A 282 -2.67 9.12 -22.50
CA SER A 282 -3.33 9.91 -23.54
C SER A 282 -3.93 9.05 -24.66
N LYS A 283 -4.67 9.65 -25.60
CA LYS A 283 -5.19 8.95 -26.79
C LYS A 283 -4.09 8.26 -27.60
N HIS A 284 -2.90 8.85 -27.67
CA HIS A 284 -1.76 8.24 -28.33
C HIS A 284 -1.33 6.94 -27.63
N VAL A 285 -1.35 6.92 -26.29
CA VAL A 285 -1.08 5.72 -25.48
C VAL A 285 -2.15 4.65 -25.71
N THR A 286 -3.42 5.03 -25.76
CA THR A 286 -4.52 4.11 -26.08
C THR A 286 -4.36 3.48 -27.46
N GLN A 287 -3.99 4.27 -28.47
CA GLN A 287 -3.76 3.76 -29.83
C GLN A 287 -2.56 2.81 -29.87
N PHE A 288 -1.43 3.20 -29.25
CA PHE A 288 -0.26 2.33 -29.14
C PHE A 288 -0.59 1.00 -28.44
N ALA A 289 -1.38 1.03 -27.37
CA ALA A 289 -1.81 -0.18 -26.66
C ALA A 289 -2.70 -1.09 -27.51
N TYR A 290 -3.58 -0.52 -28.33
CA TYR A 290 -4.37 -1.28 -29.28
C TYR A 290 -3.48 -1.97 -30.33
N ASP A 291 -2.53 -1.24 -30.91
CA ASP A 291 -1.59 -1.79 -31.90
C ASP A 291 -0.67 -2.85 -31.27
N PHE A 292 -0.26 -2.64 -30.03
CA PHE A 292 0.51 -3.60 -29.25
C PHE A 292 -0.25 -4.92 -29.06
N ILE A 293 -1.52 -4.88 -28.63
CA ILE A 293 -2.34 -6.10 -28.46
C ILE A 293 -2.53 -6.83 -29.78
N LYS A 294 -2.77 -6.12 -30.89
CA LYS A 294 -2.92 -6.76 -32.21
C LYS A 294 -1.66 -7.51 -32.64
N LYS A 295 -0.48 -7.02 -32.25
CA LYS A 295 0.80 -7.60 -32.63
C LYS A 295 1.31 -8.69 -31.67
N HIS A 296 1.13 -8.50 -30.37
CA HIS A 296 1.73 -9.32 -29.32
C HIS A 296 0.72 -10.15 -28.52
N GLY A 297 -0.58 -9.92 -28.71
CA GLY A 297 -1.63 -10.56 -27.94
C GLY A 297 -1.98 -9.80 -26.65
N VAL A 298 -3.11 -10.17 -26.07
CA VAL A 298 -3.64 -9.51 -24.85
C VAL A 298 -2.84 -9.90 -23.60
N ASP A 299 -2.31 -11.12 -23.55
CA ASP A 299 -1.62 -11.65 -22.36
C ASP A 299 -0.36 -10.87 -22.03
N ASP A 300 0.37 -10.42 -23.06
CA ASP A 300 1.57 -9.61 -22.94
C ASP A 300 1.33 -8.25 -22.26
N LEU A 301 0.08 -7.75 -22.21
CA LEU A 301 -0.24 -6.57 -21.43
C LEU A 301 0.08 -6.73 -19.94
N ASP A 302 0.03 -7.95 -19.40
CA ASP A 302 0.35 -8.17 -17.99
C ASP A 302 1.80 -7.80 -17.66
N LEU A 303 2.70 -7.90 -18.65
CA LEU A 303 4.12 -7.65 -18.51
C LEU A 303 4.50 -6.18 -18.70
N VAL A 304 3.65 -5.39 -19.36
CA VAL A 304 4.00 -4.01 -19.76
C VAL A 304 3.03 -2.95 -19.28
N ALA A 305 1.79 -3.31 -18.91
CA ALA A 305 0.72 -2.35 -18.64
C ALA A 305 0.01 -2.57 -17.29
N LYS A 306 -0.55 -1.47 -16.76
CA LYS A 306 -1.41 -1.46 -15.56
C LYS A 306 -2.86 -1.72 -15.98
N LYS A 307 -3.31 -2.97 -15.90
CA LYS A 307 -4.55 -3.41 -16.57
C LYS A 307 -5.84 -2.80 -16.01
N HIS A 308 -5.85 -2.32 -14.77
CA HIS A 308 -7.03 -1.69 -14.17
C HIS A 308 -7.39 -0.33 -14.78
N PHE A 309 -6.53 0.26 -15.61
CA PHE A 309 -6.83 1.51 -16.30
C PHE A 309 -8.00 1.33 -17.27
N VAL A 310 -8.81 2.38 -17.43
CA VAL A 310 -9.95 2.41 -18.35
C VAL A 310 -9.53 2.09 -19.80
N ILE A 311 -8.29 2.41 -20.17
CA ILE A 311 -7.68 2.12 -21.47
C ILE A 311 -7.83 0.64 -21.85
N THR A 312 -7.53 -0.29 -20.94
CA THR A 312 -7.62 -1.73 -21.21
C THR A 312 -9.04 -2.11 -21.63
N LYS A 313 -10.04 -1.68 -20.85
CA LYS A 313 -11.45 -1.96 -21.12
C LYS A 313 -11.88 -1.41 -22.48
N GLN A 314 -11.52 -0.17 -22.79
CA GLN A 314 -11.86 0.47 -24.07
C GLN A 314 -11.29 -0.29 -25.27
N ILE A 315 -10.08 -0.82 -25.14
CA ILE A 315 -9.41 -1.56 -26.21
C ILE A 315 -10.04 -2.93 -26.41
N LEU A 316 -10.34 -3.66 -25.33
CA LEU A 316 -10.99 -4.97 -25.41
C LEU A 316 -12.39 -4.87 -26.06
N GLU A 317 -13.20 -3.90 -25.64
CA GLU A 317 -14.52 -3.65 -26.24
C GLU A 317 -14.43 -3.30 -27.74
N LYS A 318 -13.36 -2.63 -28.15
CA LYS A 318 -13.12 -2.29 -29.57
C LYS A 318 -12.74 -3.54 -30.37
N LEU A 319 -11.88 -4.40 -29.83
CA LEU A 319 -11.45 -5.64 -30.50
C LEU A 319 -12.60 -6.66 -30.63
N GLU A 320 -13.47 -6.74 -29.62
CA GLU A 320 -14.68 -7.58 -29.68
C GLU A 320 -15.62 -7.15 -30.82
N LYS A 321 -15.83 -5.83 -30.99
CA LYS A 321 -16.65 -5.27 -32.08
C LYS A 321 -16.06 -5.46 -33.48
N GLU A 322 -14.74 -5.61 -33.59
CA GLU A 322 -14.08 -5.88 -34.88
C GLU A 322 -14.10 -7.37 -35.24
N SER A 323 -14.35 -8.24 -34.26
CA SER A 323 -14.33 -9.70 -34.41
C SER A 323 -15.73 -10.32 -34.58
N GLY A 324 -16.80 -9.54 -34.38
CA GLY A 324 -18.20 -9.94 -34.56
C GLY A 324 -18.86 -9.23 -35.73
#